data_AF-A0A2R9U9P6-F1
#
_entry.id   AF-A0A2R9U9P6-F1
#
_cell.length_a   1.000
_cell.length_b   1.000
_cell.length_c   1.000
_cell.angle_alpha   90.00
_cell.angle_beta   90.00
_cell.angle_gamma   90.00
#
_symmetry.space_group_name_H-M   'P 1'
#
loop_
_entity.id
_entity.type
_entity.pdbx_description
1 polymer ?
#
loop_
_entity_poly.entity_id
_entity_poly.type
_entity_poly.pdbx_seq_one_letter_code
_entity_poly.pdbx_strand_id
1 'polypeptide(L)'
;MTAVPLAPARTAFLLRLDPLAKIAAALPAMIALVFVRDLATPGTFLVVAYVLLVCGAPLSARLFVLLGAVVPLAVVVVGLGFAVWVDPSIGGHPVVRIGDWALTDAALSVGFATGLRLAAIMTLAFLGGLTTGGTDLVRALVQHLRVPYRIGYAALAAIRFVPRFGRELEVIRQAHRVRGVGGFAPTRWIRTVVPLLAGAIRHAERVALAMDARAFGAHADRTERRVVPWRRRDTVFVLAFWLLSAAVFVVA
;
A
#
# COMPACT_ATOMS: atom_id res chain seq x y z
N MET A 1 -12.66 -15.38 17.22
CA MET A 1 -11.50 -15.43 16.30
C MET A 1 -10.24 -15.38 17.15
N THR A 2 -9.66 -16.54 17.38
CA THR A 2 -8.46 -16.75 18.19
C THR A 2 -7.29 -16.02 17.53
N ALA A 3 -6.62 -15.15 18.29
CA ALA A 3 -5.38 -14.54 17.86
C ALA A 3 -4.33 -15.65 17.79
N VAL A 4 -3.97 -16.07 16.58
CA VAL A 4 -2.76 -16.87 16.36
C VAL A 4 -1.60 -16.00 16.86
N PRO A 5 -0.86 -16.42 17.90
CA PRO A 5 0.33 -15.70 18.30
C PRO A 5 1.37 -16.00 17.24
N LEU A 6 1.58 -15.08 16.30
CA LEU A 6 2.73 -15.13 15.43
C LEU A 6 3.95 -14.98 16.34
N ALA A 7 4.68 -16.09 16.51
CA ALA A 7 5.99 -16.08 17.16
C ALA A 7 6.79 -14.87 16.62
N PRO A 8 7.49 -14.11 17.48
CA PRO A 8 8.26 -12.97 17.01
C PRO A 8 9.40 -13.52 16.14
N ALA A 9 9.19 -13.53 14.82
CA ALA A 9 10.22 -13.89 13.87
C ALA A 9 11.38 -12.92 14.09
N ARG A 10 12.47 -13.44 14.66
CA ARG A 10 13.65 -12.70 15.10
C ARG A 10 14.38 -11.95 13.96
N THR A 11 13.94 -12.11 12.70
CA THR A 11 14.67 -11.68 11.50
C THR A 11 14.07 -10.50 10.73
N ALA A 12 12.85 -10.03 11.04
CA ALA A 12 12.21 -9.00 10.23
C ALA A 12 12.71 -7.58 10.59
N PHE A 13 13.89 -7.21 10.09
CA PHE A 13 14.53 -5.90 10.28
C PHE A 13 13.61 -4.74 9.89
N LEU A 14 12.84 -4.89 8.80
CA LEU A 14 11.92 -3.84 8.35
C LEU A 14 10.83 -3.55 9.39
N LEU A 15 10.35 -4.54 10.16
CA LEU A 15 9.34 -4.28 11.20
C LEU A 15 9.86 -3.35 12.31
N ARG A 16 11.18 -3.23 12.47
CA ARG A 16 11.80 -2.37 13.48
C ARG A 16 12.07 -0.95 12.99
N LEU A 17 12.08 -0.73 11.67
CA LEU A 17 12.32 0.58 11.10
C LEU A 17 11.10 1.48 11.25
N ASP A 18 11.36 2.78 11.36
CA ASP A 18 10.32 3.79 11.35
C ASP A 18 9.46 3.72 10.07
N PRO A 19 8.12 3.81 10.19
CA PRO A 19 7.19 3.88 9.06
C PRO A 19 7.59 4.86 7.95
N LEU A 20 7.96 6.08 8.33
CA LEU A 20 8.29 7.14 7.40
C LEU A 20 9.66 6.92 6.76
N ALA A 21 10.60 6.30 7.46
CA ALA A 21 11.90 5.98 6.88
C ALA A 21 11.78 5.04 5.67
N LYS A 22 10.89 4.05 5.74
CA LYS A 22 10.66 3.12 4.61
C LYS A 22 10.06 3.84 3.41
N ILE A 23 9.10 4.73 3.65
CA ILE A 23 8.46 5.52 2.60
C ILE A 23 9.45 6.52 2.01
N ALA A 24 10.17 7.26 2.86
CA ALA A 24 11.18 8.23 2.44
C ALA A 24 12.33 7.58 1.66
N ALA A 25 12.72 6.35 2.00
CA ALA A 25 13.69 5.57 1.23
C ALA A 25 13.16 5.27 -0.18
N ALA A 26 11.97 4.66 -0.28
CA ALA A 26 11.43 4.19 -1.57
C ALA A 26 10.91 5.31 -2.49
N LEU A 27 10.42 6.41 -1.93
CA LEU A 27 9.67 7.43 -2.66
C LEU A 27 10.47 8.12 -3.79
N PRO A 28 11.73 8.56 -3.59
CA PRO A 28 12.53 9.12 -4.69
C PRO A 28 12.75 8.14 -5.84
N ALA A 29 13.04 6.86 -5.54
CA ALA A 29 13.19 5.83 -6.56
C ALA A 29 11.89 5.59 -7.33
N MET A 30 10.74 5.56 -6.64
CA MET A 30 9.42 5.43 -7.27
C MET A 30 9.14 6.59 -8.22
N ILE A 31 9.46 7.83 -7.84
CA ILE A 31 9.26 9.02 -8.69
C ILE A 31 10.20 8.96 -9.90
N ALA A 32 11.49 8.67 -9.68
CA ALA A 32 12.48 8.61 -10.76
C ALA A 32 12.15 7.51 -11.78
N LEU A 33 11.67 6.34 -11.33
CA LEU A 33 11.25 5.24 -12.20
C LEU A 33 10.15 5.63 -13.20
N VAL A 34 9.31 6.63 -12.90
CA VAL A 34 8.26 7.09 -13.83
C VAL A 34 8.87 7.59 -15.14
N PHE A 35 10.04 8.23 -15.07
CA PHE A 35 10.70 8.88 -16.21
C PHE A 35 11.61 7.94 -17.02
N VAL A 36 12.00 6.79 -16.45
CA VAL A 36 12.88 5.81 -17.13
C VAL A 36 12.11 5.05 -18.20
N ARG A 37 12.72 4.77 -19.36
CA ARG A 37 12.10 3.98 -20.43
C ARG A 37 12.74 2.61 -20.66
N ASP A 38 13.91 2.38 -20.06
CA ASP A 38 14.71 1.17 -20.23
C ASP A 38 14.16 -0.04 -19.46
N LEU A 39 14.59 -1.23 -19.88
CA LEU A 39 14.16 -2.50 -19.28
C LEU A 39 14.96 -2.84 -18.01
N ALA A 40 16.24 -2.48 -17.97
CA ALA A 40 17.19 -2.90 -16.94
C ALA A 40 16.97 -2.19 -15.59
N THR A 41 16.70 -0.88 -15.60
CA THR A 41 16.54 -0.07 -14.39
C THR A 41 15.31 -0.49 -13.59
N PRO A 42 14.11 -0.64 -14.18
CA PRO A 42 12.95 -1.17 -13.46
C PRO A 42 13.18 -2.59 -12.95
N GLY A 43 13.84 -3.45 -13.74
CA GLY A 43 14.17 -4.82 -13.34
C GLY A 43 15.09 -4.89 -12.13
N THR A 44 16.14 -4.07 -12.08
CA THR A 44 17.06 -4.00 -10.93
C THR A 44 16.35 -3.52 -9.66
N PHE A 45 15.52 -2.47 -9.74
CA PHE A 45 14.72 -2.04 -8.59
C PHE A 45 13.71 -3.09 -8.13
N LEU A 46 13.12 -3.85 -9.06
CA LEU A 46 12.23 -4.96 -8.71
C LEU A 46 12.98 -6.05 -7.93
N VAL A 47 14.18 -6.44 -8.37
CA VAL A 47 15.03 -7.41 -7.67
C VAL A 47 15.45 -6.88 -6.29
N VAL A 48 15.88 -5.63 -6.19
CA VAL A 48 16.21 -4.99 -4.90
C VAL A 48 15.02 -5.02 -3.95
N ALA A 49 13.81 -4.69 -4.43
CA ALA A 49 12.61 -4.72 -3.63
C ALA A 49 12.25 -6.14 -3.16
N TYR A 50 12.45 -7.16 -4.01
CA TYR A 50 12.27 -8.57 -3.65
C TYR A 50 13.23 -8.99 -2.54
N VAL A 51 14.53 -8.70 -2.69
CA VAL A 51 15.55 -9.02 -1.69
C VAL A 51 15.21 -8.36 -0.35
N LEU A 52 14.86 -7.07 -0.35
CA LEU A 52 14.49 -6.36 0.87
C LEU A 52 13.24 -6.95 1.53
N LEU A 53 12.21 -7.31 0.76
CA LEU A 53 10.98 -7.90 1.31
C LEU A 53 11.23 -9.32 1.86
N VAL A 54 11.96 -10.17 1.15
CA VAL A 54 12.25 -11.54 1.60
C VAL A 54 13.15 -11.54 2.84
N CYS A 55 14.18 -10.69 2.88
CA CYS A 55 15.08 -10.61 4.03
C CYS A 55 14.50 -9.83 5.21
N GLY A 56 13.64 -8.84 4.95
CA GLY A 56 13.25 -7.85 5.94
C GLY A 56 11.82 -7.98 6.47
N ALA A 57 10.91 -8.63 5.74
CA ALA A 57 9.51 -8.82 6.13
C ALA A 57 9.29 -10.21 6.74
N PRO A 58 8.24 -10.40 7.57
CA PRO A 58 7.89 -11.72 8.05
C PRO A 58 7.46 -12.60 6.86
N LEU A 59 8.21 -13.67 6.63
CA LEU A 59 7.90 -14.66 5.59
C LEU A 59 6.55 -15.30 5.90
N SER A 60 5.54 -14.92 5.13
CA SER A 60 4.18 -15.45 5.23
C SER A 60 3.77 -16.02 3.89
N ALA A 61 2.84 -16.98 3.89
CA ALA A 61 2.29 -17.53 2.65
C ALA A 61 1.73 -16.43 1.71
N ARG A 62 1.20 -15.35 2.29
CA ARG A 62 0.72 -14.19 1.53
C ARG A 62 1.85 -13.47 0.79
N LEU A 63 3.00 -13.28 1.44
CA LEU A 63 4.16 -12.66 0.80
C LEU A 63 4.70 -13.56 -0.32
N PHE A 64 4.75 -14.88 -0.09
CA PHE A 64 5.19 -15.83 -1.10
C PHE A 64 4.27 -15.85 -2.33
N VAL A 65 2.94 -15.86 -2.13
CA VAL A 65 1.97 -15.77 -3.25
C VAL A 65 2.09 -14.41 -3.96
N LEU A 66 2.27 -13.32 -3.21
CA LEU A 66 2.42 -11.99 -3.79
C LEU A 66 3.65 -11.91 -4.71
N LEU A 67 4.82 -12.30 -4.21
CA LEU A 67 6.08 -12.21 -4.95
C LEU A 67 6.23 -13.32 -5.99
N GLY A 68 5.75 -14.53 -5.71
CA GLY A 68 5.91 -15.68 -6.60
C GLY A 68 4.85 -15.79 -7.70
N ALA A 69 3.65 -15.22 -7.49
CA ALA A 69 2.56 -15.34 -8.45
C ALA A 69 1.97 -13.98 -8.85
N VAL A 70 1.59 -13.13 -7.89
CA VAL A 70 0.84 -11.90 -8.21
C VAL A 70 1.67 -10.89 -8.97
N VAL A 71 2.88 -10.58 -8.49
CA VAL A 71 3.78 -9.62 -9.15
C VAL A 71 4.24 -10.10 -10.53
N PRO A 72 4.73 -11.34 -10.73
CA PRO A 72 5.12 -11.79 -12.07
C PRO A 72 3.91 -11.88 -13.01
N LEU A 73 2.75 -12.31 -12.53
CA LEU A 73 1.52 -12.27 -13.32
C LEU A 73 1.17 -10.83 -13.72
N ALA A 74 1.30 -9.86 -12.80
CA ALA A 74 1.08 -8.45 -13.11
C ALA A 74 2.05 -7.94 -14.17
N VAL A 75 3.35 -8.30 -14.11
CA VAL A 75 4.32 -7.96 -15.14
C VAL A 75 3.92 -8.51 -16.50
N VAL A 76 3.47 -9.77 -16.57
CA VAL A 76 3.06 -10.40 -17.83
C VAL A 76 1.78 -9.77 -18.37
N VAL A 77 0.73 -9.65 -17.55
CA VAL A 77 -0.57 -9.11 -17.98
C VAL A 77 -0.46 -7.65 -18.38
N VAL A 78 0.21 -6.83 -17.58
CA VAL A 78 0.42 -5.41 -17.90
C VAL A 78 1.39 -5.27 -19.07
N GLY A 79 2.48 -6.05 -19.09
CA GLY A 79 3.48 -5.98 -20.15
C GLY A 79 2.91 -6.31 -21.53
N LEU A 80 2.21 -7.44 -21.64
CA LEU A 80 1.51 -7.82 -22.87
C LEU A 80 0.35 -6.87 -23.17
N GLY A 81 -0.41 -6.47 -22.15
CA GLY A 81 -1.51 -5.52 -22.31
C GLY A 81 -1.04 -4.23 -22.96
N PHE A 82 0.02 -3.60 -22.43
CA PHE A 82 0.59 -2.38 -23.01
C PHE A 82 1.24 -2.64 -24.37
N ALA A 83 1.94 -3.76 -24.56
CA ALA A 83 2.55 -4.10 -25.85
C ALA A 83 1.53 -4.13 -27.00
N VAL A 84 0.29 -4.55 -26.73
CA VAL A 84 -0.77 -4.59 -27.74
C VAL A 84 -1.22 -3.19 -28.20
N TRP A 85 -1.13 -2.20 -27.31
CA TRP A 85 -1.51 -0.81 -27.58
C TRP A 85 -0.37 0.02 -28.18
N VAL A 86 0.83 -0.54 -28.30
CA VAL A 86 1.96 0.16 -28.91
C VAL A 86 1.73 0.27 -30.42
N ASP A 87 1.98 1.47 -30.96
CA ASP A 87 1.84 1.74 -32.39
C ASP A 87 2.80 0.84 -33.22
N PRO A 88 2.28 0.07 -34.19
CA PRO A 88 3.12 -0.72 -35.10
C PRO A 88 4.13 0.09 -35.91
N SER A 89 3.94 1.42 -36.02
CA SER A 89 4.84 2.33 -36.72
C SER A 89 6.24 2.47 -36.09
N ILE A 90 6.41 2.03 -34.84
CA ILE A 90 7.68 2.06 -34.10
C ILE A 90 8.72 1.08 -34.72
N GLY A 91 8.29 0.24 -35.67
CA GLY A 91 9.15 -0.70 -36.37
C GLY A 91 9.43 -1.96 -35.56
N GLY A 92 10.43 -2.72 -36.00
CA GLY A 92 10.79 -4.00 -35.41
C GLY A 92 10.31 -5.21 -36.21
N HIS A 93 10.79 -6.39 -35.83
CA HIS A 93 10.43 -7.64 -36.46
C HIS A 93 9.09 -8.15 -35.90
N PRO A 94 8.13 -8.52 -36.76
CA PRO A 94 6.83 -9.01 -36.30
C PRO A 94 7.01 -10.39 -35.65
N VAL A 95 6.67 -10.51 -34.37
CA VAL A 95 6.69 -11.77 -33.62
C VAL A 95 5.37 -12.53 -33.84
N VAL A 96 4.25 -11.81 -33.84
CA VAL A 96 2.92 -12.36 -34.14
C VAL A 96 2.22 -11.43 -35.11
N ARG A 97 1.62 -11.98 -36.17
CA ARG A 97 0.80 -11.22 -37.12
C ARG A 97 -0.61 -11.78 -37.13
N ILE A 98 -1.60 -10.91 -36.98
CA ILE A 98 -3.02 -11.22 -37.10
C ILE A 98 -3.62 -10.22 -38.09
N GLY A 99 -3.69 -10.62 -39.36
CA GLY A 99 -4.11 -9.73 -40.45
C GLY A 99 -3.17 -8.53 -40.61
N ASP A 100 -3.75 -7.33 -40.56
CA ASP A 100 -3.03 -6.05 -40.68
C ASP A 100 -2.36 -5.61 -39.36
N TRP A 101 -2.73 -6.23 -38.24
CA TRP A 101 -2.12 -5.96 -36.95
C TRP A 101 -0.92 -6.89 -36.71
N ALA A 102 0.21 -6.32 -36.31
CA ALA A 102 1.42 -7.05 -36.00
C ALA A 102 1.97 -6.63 -34.63
N LEU A 103 2.24 -7.62 -33.79
CA LEU A 103 2.97 -7.43 -32.54
C LEU A 103 4.46 -7.55 -32.83
N THR A 104 5.18 -6.44 -32.73
CA THR A 104 6.63 -6.40 -32.97
C THR A 104 7.43 -6.68 -31.69
N ASP A 105 8.67 -7.09 -31.86
CA ASP A 105 9.66 -7.19 -30.77
C ASP A 105 9.86 -5.84 -30.05
N ALA A 106 9.87 -4.73 -30.79
CA ALA A 106 9.91 -3.38 -30.23
C ALA A 106 8.69 -3.10 -29.34
N ALA A 107 7.47 -3.43 -29.81
CA ALA A 107 6.25 -3.28 -29.02
C ALA A 107 6.27 -4.11 -27.72
N LEU A 108 6.77 -5.35 -27.80
CA LEU A 108 6.98 -6.19 -26.63
C LEU A 108 7.99 -5.57 -25.65
N SER A 109 9.12 -5.05 -26.14
CA SER A 109 10.13 -4.43 -25.27
C SER A 109 9.58 -3.23 -24.50
N VAL A 110 8.82 -2.35 -25.16
CA VAL A 110 8.18 -1.17 -24.54
C VAL A 110 7.09 -1.58 -23.56
N GLY A 111 6.27 -2.57 -23.94
CA GLY A 111 5.23 -3.12 -23.06
C GLY A 111 5.83 -3.71 -21.80
N PHE A 112 6.80 -4.61 -21.91
CA PHE A 112 7.47 -5.22 -20.75
C PHE A 112 8.26 -4.20 -19.91
N ALA A 113 8.87 -3.18 -20.51
CA ALA A 113 9.49 -2.08 -19.75
C ALA A 113 8.47 -1.36 -18.89
N THR A 114 7.28 -1.13 -19.42
CA THR A 114 6.17 -0.52 -18.67
C THR A 114 5.65 -1.47 -17.59
N GLY A 115 5.47 -2.76 -17.89
CA GLY A 115 5.05 -3.78 -16.93
C GLY A 115 6.01 -3.92 -15.75
N LEU A 116 7.32 -4.00 -16.03
CA LEU A 116 8.38 -4.02 -15.03
C LEU A 116 8.40 -2.73 -14.20
N ARG A 117 8.23 -1.56 -14.83
CA ARG A 117 8.18 -0.26 -14.13
C ARG A 117 7.04 -0.20 -13.13
N LEU A 118 5.82 -0.55 -13.54
CA LEU A 118 4.67 -0.53 -12.64
C LEU A 118 4.82 -1.58 -11.53
N ALA A 119 5.35 -2.77 -11.86
CA ALA A 119 5.63 -3.80 -10.85
C ALA A 119 6.70 -3.37 -9.84
N ALA A 120 7.78 -2.71 -10.28
CA ALA A 120 8.82 -2.19 -9.41
C ALA A 120 8.28 -1.11 -8.46
N ILE A 121 7.54 -0.13 -8.99
CA ILE A 121 6.90 0.93 -8.19
C ILE A 121 5.94 0.32 -7.16
N MET A 122 5.09 -0.62 -7.58
CA MET A 122 4.15 -1.30 -6.68
C MET A 122 4.87 -2.10 -5.59
N THR A 123 5.93 -2.84 -5.95
CA THR A 123 6.69 -3.67 -5.00
C THR A 123 7.47 -2.81 -4.00
N LEU A 124 8.01 -1.68 -4.44
CA LEU A 124 8.61 -0.67 -3.56
C LEU A 124 7.58 -0.09 -2.58
N ALA A 125 6.35 0.18 -3.03
CA ALA A 125 5.28 0.61 -2.15
C ALA A 125 4.91 -0.46 -1.08
N PHE A 126 4.98 -1.74 -1.45
CA PHE A 126 4.75 -2.85 -0.51
C PHE A 126 5.79 -2.93 0.61
N LEU A 127 7.00 -2.39 0.42
CA LEU A 127 8.01 -2.30 1.46
C LEU A 127 7.47 -1.58 2.71
N GLY A 128 6.80 -0.44 2.51
CA GLY A 128 6.09 0.28 3.57
C GLY A 128 4.79 -0.42 3.96
N GLY A 129 3.94 -0.73 2.97
CA GLY A 129 2.57 -1.20 3.21
C GLY A 129 2.44 -2.53 3.94
N LEU A 130 3.32 -3.51 3.66
CA LEU A 130 3.25 -4.84 4.28
C LEU A 130 3.98 -4.93 5.62
N THR A 131 4.94 -4.03 5.86
CA THR A 131 5.79 -4.08 7.06
C THR A 131 5.43 -3.03 8.11
N THR A 132 4.35 -2.26 7.89
CA THR A 132 3.99 -1.12 8.72
C THR A 132 2.51 -1.12 9.07
N GLY A 133 2.18 -0.99 10.35
CA GLY A 133 0.81 -0.82 10.81
C GLY A 133 0.29 0.59 10.54
N GLY A 134 -0.95 0.71 10.05
CA GLY A 134 -1.56 2.02 9.75
C GLY A 134 -1.60 2.99 10.94
N THR A 135 -1.76 2.48 12.17
CA THR A 135 -1.70 3.30 13.39
C THR A 135 -0.30 3.85 13.67
N ASP A 136 0.74 3.11 13.33
CA ASP A 136 2.12 3.52 13.58
C ASP A 136 2.57 4.53 12.52
N LEU A 137 2.12 4.36 11.27
CA LEU A 137 2.29 5.36 10.22
C LEU A 137 1.66 6.71 10.60
N VAL A 138 0.41 6.72 11.08
CA VAL A 138 -0.24 7.96 11.52
C VAL A 138 0.48 8.60 12.70
N ARG A 139 1.00 7.81 13.65
CA ARG A 139 1.82 8.33 14.76
C ARG A 139 3.11 8.96 14.26
N ALA A 140 3.81 8.30 13.34
CA ALA A 140 5.03 8.83 12.75
C ALA A 140 4.77 10.15 11.99
N LEU A 141 3.64 10.26 11.27
CA LEU A 141 3.22 11.51 10.63
C LEU A 141 3.00 12.66 11.63
N VAL A 142 2.33 12.39 12.75
CA VAL A 142 2.12 13.41 13.79
C VAL A 142 3.44 13.80 14.47
N GLN A 143 4.30 12.82 14.77
CA GLN A 143 5.51 13.04 15.58
C GLN A 143 6.68 13.63 14.77
N HIS A 144 6.91 13.14 13.55
CA HIS A 144 8.06 13.55 12.74
C HIS A 144 7.70 14.62 11.70
N LEU A 145 6.52 14.51 11.06
CA LEU A 145 6.07 15.46 10.04
C LEU A 145 5.23 16.61 10.64
N ARG A 146 5.06 16.62 11.97
CA ARG A 146 4.29 17.62 12.74
C ARG A 146 2.88 17.89 12.19
N VAL A 147 2.23 16.85 11.68
CA VAL A 147 0.82 16.92 11.29
C VAL A 147 0.00 17.29 12.54
N PRO A 148 -0.94 18.26 12.47
CA PRO A 148 -1.76 18.65 13.61
C PRO A 148 -2.40 17.43 14.27
N TYR A 149 -2.19 17.27 15.58
CA TYR A 149 -2.61 16.05 16.28
C TYR A 149 -4.11 15.80 16.13
N ARG A 150 -4.95 16.84 16.00
CA ARG A 150 -6.39 16.68 15.74
C ARG A 150 -6.68 15.85 14.49
N ILE A 151 -5.95 16.10 13.40
CA ILE A 151 -6.07 15.35 12.14
C ILE A 151 -5.54 13.93 12.31
N GLY A 152 -4.36 13.78 12.94
CA GLY A 152 -3.79 12.46 13.21
C GLY A 152 -4.68 11.58 14.09
N TYR A 153 -5.27 12.13 15.13
CA TYR A 153 -6.21 11.41 15.99
C TYR A 153 -7.53 11.07 15.28
N ALA A 154 -8.01 11.92 14.37
CA ALA A 154 -9.15 11.57 13.52
C ALA A 154 -8.84 10.36 12.64
N ALA A 155 -7.65 10.30 12.03
CA ALA A 155 -7.20 9.14 11.26
C ALA A 155 -7.05 7.88 12.14
N LEU A 156 -6.47 8.01 13.36
CA LEU A 156 -6.39 6.90 14.32
C LEU A 156 -7.77 6.39 14.74
N ALA A 157 -8.73 7.29 14.94
CA ALA A 157 -10.10 6.95 15.28
C ALA A 157 -10.77 6.21 14.12
N ALA A 158 -10.63 6.71 12.89
CA ALA A 158 -11.16 6.06 11.68
C ALA A 158 -10.66 4.62 11.55
N ILE A 159 -9.35 4.38 11.68
CA ILE A 159 -8.76 3.02 11.64
C ILE A 159 -9.39 2.10 12.71
N ARG A 160 -9.65 2.62 13.91
CA ARG A 160 -10.30 1.86 15.00
C ARG A 160 -11.79 1.62 14.78
N PHE A 161 -12.46 2.49 14.03
CA PHE A 161 -13.89 2.36 13.75
C PHE A 161 -14.20 1.36 12.63
N VAL A 162 -13.28 1.11 11.71
CA VAL A 162 -13.44 0.09 10.64
C VAL A 162 -13.94 -1.27 11.17
N PRO A 163 -13.29 -1.93 12.14
CA PRO A 163 -13.76 -3.23 12.64
C PRO A 163 -15.08 -3.13 13.42
N ARG A 164 -15.41 -1.95 13.96
CA ARG A 164 -16.71 -1.72 14.60
C ARG A 164 -17.83 -1.68 13.57
N PHE A 165 -17.66 -0.87 12.51
CA PHE A 165 -18.65 -0.77 11.44
C PHE A 165 -18.79 -2.06 10.64
N GLY A 166 -17.73 -2.86 10.52
CA GLY A 166 -17.85 -4.21 9.97
C GLY A 166 -18.81 -5.11 10.75
N ARG A 167 -18.78 -5.05 12.09
CA ARG A 167 -19.72 -5.79 12.94
C ARG A 167 -21.14 -5.24 12.86
N GLU A 168 -21.29 -3.92 12.84
CA GLU A 168 -22.60 -3.26 12.70
C GLU A 168 -23.25 -3.58 11.35
N LEU A 169 -22.46 -3.59 10.28
CA LEU A 169 -22.90 -4.03 8.95
C LEU A 169 -23.40 -5.48 8.97
N GLU A 170 -22.72 -6.38 9.67
CA GLU A 170 -23.16 -7.78 9.79
C GLU A 170 -24.49 -7.89 10.55
N VAL A 171 -24.66 -7.16 11.66
CA VAL A 171 -25.93 -7.10 12.40
C VAL A 171 -27.06 -6.58 11.51
N ILE A 172 -26.82 -5.53 10.72
CA ILE A 172 -27.81 -4.97 9.78
C ILE A 172 -28.18 -6.03 8.72
N ARG A 173 -27.20 -6.74 8.16
CA ARG A 173 -27.42 -7.81 7.17
C ARG A 173 -28.23 -8.97 7.75
N GLN A 174 -27.95 -9.36 9.00
CA GLN A 174 -28.69 -10.40 9.70
C GLN A 174 -30.14 -9.97 9.97
N ALA A 175 -30.35 -8.73 10.43
CA ALA A 175 -31.69 -8.19 10.67
C ALA A 175 -32.54 -8.14 9.38
N HIS A 176 -31.95 -7.73 8.26
CA HIS A 176 -32.63 -7.75 6.96
C HIS A 176 -32.97 -9.15 6.48
N ARG A 177 -32.11 -10.14 6.79
CA ARG A 177 -32.35 -11.56 6.46
C ARG A 177 -33.56 -12.11 7.21
N VAL A 178 -33.68 -11.81 8.51
CA VAL A 178 -34.84 -12.19 9.32
C VAL A 178 -36.13 -11.55 8.80
N ARG A 179 -36.07 -10.32 8.31
CA ARG A 179 -37.22 -9.59 7.71
C ARG A 179 -37.60 -10.08 6.31
N GLY A 180 -37.06 -11.20 5.83
CA GLY A 180 -37.35 -11.72 4.49
C GLY A 180 -36.80 -10.87 3.35
N VAL A 181 -35.93 -9.89 3.65
CA VAL A 181 -35.32 -9.00 2.64
C VAL A 181 -34.04 -9.62 2.05
N GLY A 182 -33.94 -10.96 2.03
CA GLY A 182 -32.77 -11.72 1.56
C GLY A 182 -32.66 -11.75 0.02
N GLY A 183 -31.45 -11.52 -0.53
CA GLY A 183 -31.15 -11.57 -1.99
C GLY A 183 -30.45 -10.32 -2.59
N PHE A 184 -29.92 -10.46 -3.81
CA PHE A 184 -29.08 -9.48 -4.52
C PHE A 184 -29.89 -8.57 -5.46
N ALA A 185 -30.64 -7.60 -4.90
CA ALA A 185 -31.24 -6.53 -5.71
C ALA A 185 -30.36 -5.25 -5.65
N PRO A 186 -30.09 -4.56 -6.78
CA PRO A 186 -29.30 -3.32 -6.81
C PRO A 186 -29.85 -2.18 -5.96
N THR A 187 -31.12 -2.20 -5.54
CA THR A 187 -31.72 -1.17 -4.67
C THR A 187 -31.57 -1.46 -3.17
N ARG A 188 -31.07 -2.66 -2.79
CA ARG A 188 -30.95 -3.08 -1.39
C ARG A 188 -29.73 -2.50 -0.66
N TRP A 189 -28.70 -2.03 -1.38
CA TRP A 189 -27.54 -1.44 -0.72
C TRP A 189 -27.94 -0.18 0.08
N ILE A 190 -28.91 0.61 -0.41
CA ILE A 190 -29.44 1.79 0.28
C ILE A 190 -30.02 1.40 1.65
N ARG A 191 -30.77 0.29 1.72
CA ARG A 191 -31.36 -0.24 2.97
C ARG A 191 -30.31 -0.66 4.01
N THR A 192 -29.08 -0.90 3.58
CA THR A 192 -27.96 -1.26 4.45
C THR A 192 -27.10 -0.05 4.80
N VAL A 193 -26.85 0.83 3.82
CA VAL A 193 -26.02 2.02 3.98
C VAL A 193 -26.69 3.08 4.85
N VAL A 194 -27.99 3.34 4.67
CA VAL A 194 -28.69 4.38 5.46
C VAL A 194 -28.64 4.09 6.97
N PRO A 195 -29.01 2.88 7.47
CA PRO A 195 -28.87 2.57 8.89
C PRO A 195 -27.42 2.58 9.39
N LEU A 196 -26.48 2.13 8.56
CA LEU A 196 -25.05 2.13 8.91
C LEU A 196 -24.52 3.55 9.06
N LEU A 197 -24.87 4.46 8.15
CA LEU A 197 -24.51 5.88 8.23
C LEU A 197 -25.14 6.55 9.45
N ALA A 198 -26.43 6.29 9.72
CA ALA A 198 -27.08 6.80 10.92
C ALA A 198 -26.41 6.29 12.20
N GLY A 199 -26.00 5.01 12.23
CA GLY A 199 -25.22 4.41 13.31
C GLY A 199 -23.84 5.06 13.47
N ALA A 200 -23.15 5.32 12.35
CA ALA A 200 -21.87 6.00 12.32
C ALA A 200 -21.94 7.44 12.83
N ILE A 201 -22.96 8.21 12.42
CA ILE A 201 -23.17 9.59 12.90
C ILE A 201 -23.39 9.61 14.43
N ARG A 202 -24.32 8.78 14.94
CA ARG A 202 -24.56 8.65 16.39
C ARG A 202 -23.33 8.17 17.16
N HIS A 203 -22.47 7.37 16.52
CA HIS A 203 -21.22 6.96 17.14
C HIS A 203 -20.22 8.10 17.19
N ALA A 204 -20.05 8.83 16.08
CA ALA A 204 -19.15 9.97 15.97
C ALA A 204 -19.53 11.08 16.97
N GLU A 205 -20.80 11.40 17.10
CA GLU A 205 -21.31 12.40 18.06
C GLU A 205 -20.99 12.00 19.51
N ARG A 206 -21.26 10.74 19.89
CA ARG A 206 -20.89 10.23 21.23
C ARG A 206 -19.39 10.26 21.49
N VAL A 207 -18.57 9.98 20.48
CA VAL A 207 -17.11 10.07 20.60
C VAL A 207 -16.68 11.52 20.74
N ALA A 208 -17.24 12.44 19.96
CA ALA A 208 -16.93 13.87 20.04
C ALA A 208 -17.26 14.43 21.43
N LEU A 209 -18.47 14.19 21.94
CA LEU A 209 -18.87 14.61 23.28
C LEU A 209 -17.94 14.03 24.36
N ALA A 210 -17.54 12.75 24.23
CA ALA A 210 -16.60 12.12 25.16
C ALA A 210 -15.16 12.69 25.04
N MET A 211 -14.78 13.19 23.86
CA MET A 211 -13.49 13.85 23.64
C MET A 211 -13.49 15.26 24.22
N ASP A 212 -14.57 16.02 24.04
CA ASP A 212 -14.75 17.36 24.60
C ASP A 212 -14.77 17.33 26.13
N ALA A 213 -15.49 16.36 26.72
CA ALA A 213 -15.50 16.14 28.17
C ALA A 213 -14.11 15.79 28.75
N ARG A 214 -13.18 15.32 27.92
CA ARG A 214 -11.78 15.04 28.27
C ARG A 214 -10.82 16.17 27.85
N ALA A 215 -11.36 17.35 27.57
CA ALA A 215 -10.61 18.52 27.13
C ALA A 215 -9.73 18.27 25.89
N PHE A 216 -10.16 17.39 24.98
CA PHE A 216 -9.44 17.16 23.72
C PHE A 216 -9.48 18.45 22.89
N GLY A 217 -8.32 19.04 22.64
CA GLY A 217 -8.29 20.33 21.95
C GLY A 217 -7.93 21.53 22.82
N ALA A 218 -7.85 21.36 24.14
CA ALA A 218 -7.62 22.49 25.03
C ALA A 218 -6.26 23.15 24.85
N HIS A 219 -5.25 22.45 24.32
CA HIS A 219 -3.88 22.94 24.15
C HIS A 219 -3.42 22.73 22.71
N ALA A 220 -2.49 23.57 22.25
CA ALA A 220 -1.90 23.43 20.91
C ALA A 220 -1.06 22.14 20.79
N ASP A 221 -0.38 21.77 21.88
CA ASP A 221 0.49 20.60 21.95
C ASP A 221 -0.07 19.52 22.88
N ARG A 222 0.31 18.28 22.62
CA ARG A 222 -0.10 17.12 23.38
C ARG A 222 1.06 16.16 23.61
N THR A 223 1.15 15.62 24.82
CA THR A 223 2.06 14.51 25.15
C THR A 223 1.53 13.18 24.59
N GLU A 224 2.35 12.48 23.81
CA GLU A 224 1.99 11.20 23.21
C GLU A 224 2.36 10.01 24.10
N ARG A 225 1.40 9.11 24.37
CA ARG A 225 1.64 7.91 25.19
C ARG A 225 2.51 6.87 24.47
N ARG A 226 2.39 6.76 23.14
CA ARG A 226 3.19 5.84 22.32
C ARG A 226 4.03 6.65 21.35
N VAL A 227 5.33 6.63 21.58
CA VAL A 227 6.34 7.29 20.75
C VAL A 227 6.87 6.29 19.72
N VAL A 228 7.02 6.73 18.48
CA VAL A 228 7.70 6.02 17.40
C VAL A 228 9.03 6.73 17.20
N PRO A 229 10.11 6.32 17.90
CA PRO A 229 11.35 7.08 17.87
C PRO A 229 12.08 6.87 16.55
N TRP A 230 12.43 7.98 15.89
CA TRP A 230 13.43 7.96 14.83
C TRP A 230 14.81 7.59 15.41
N ARG A 231 15.42 6.53 14.90
CA ARG A 231 16.72 6.02 15.35
C ARG A 231 17.75 6.15 14.24
N ARG A 232 19.04 6.10 14.61
CA ARG A 232 20.16 6.15 13.64
C ARG A 232 20.05 5.11 12.53
N ARG A 233 19.53 3.92 12.84
CA ARG A 233 19.27 2.84 11.85
C ARG A 233 18.31 3.28 10.73
N ASP A 234 17.38 4.16 11.03
CA ASP A 234 16.37 4.64 10.06
C ASP A 234 17.03 5.59 9.07
N THR A 235 17.87 6.51 9.56
CA THR A 235 18.69 7.39 8.72
C THR A 235 19.68 6.59 7.86
N VAL A 236 20.37 5.61 8.44
CA VAL A 236 21.31 4.76 7.68
C VAL A 236 20.59 3.99 6.59
N PHE A 237 19.40 3.45 6.87
CA PHE A 237 18.60 2.75 5.87
C PHE A 237 18.18 3.67 4.71
N VAL A 238 17.67 4.87 5.02
CA VAL A 238 17.27 5.85 4.00
C VAL A 238 18.46 6.25 3.12
N LEU A 239 19.59 6.62 3.72
CA LEU A 239 20.78 7.04 2.99
C LEU A 239 21.37 5.90 2.15
N ALA A 240 21.46 4.68 2.70
CA ALA A 240 21.93 3.53 1.96
C ALA A 240 21.03 3.22 0.75
N PHE A 241 19.71 3.32 0.92
CA PHE A 241 18.77 3.11 -0.18
C PHE A 241 18.86 4.22 -1.25
N TRP A 242 19.07 5.48 -0.85
CA TRP A 242 19.29 6.58 -1.79
C TRP A 242 20.61 6.45 -2.55
N LEU A 243 21.69 6.03 -1.88
CA LEU A 243 22.97 5.75 -2.54
C LEU A 243 22.84 4.60 -3.54
N LEU A 244 22.17 3.52 -3.16
CA LEU A 244 21.85 2.43 -4.07
C LEU A 244 21.03 2.90 -5.27
N SER A 245 19.99 3.71 -5.02
CA SER A 245 19.14 4.25 -6.09
C SER A 245 19.95 5.11 -7.05
N ALA A 246 20.79 6.01 -6.52
CA ALA A 246 21.66 6.87 -7.31
C ALA A 246 22.64 6.04 -8.15
N ALA A 247 23.26 5.01 -7.57
CA ALA A 247 24.17 4.12 -8.30
C ALA A 247 23.46 3.40 -9.46
N VAL A 248 22.24 2.91 -9.24
CA VAL A 248 21.43 2.26 -10.29
C VAL A 248 21.08 3.24 -11.41
N PHE A 249 20.72 4.50 -11.09
CA PHE A 249 20.42 5.51 -12.11
C PHE A 249 21.63 6.06 -12.84
N VAL A 250 22.83 6.02 -12.25
CA VAL A 250 24.07 6.47 -12.92
C VAL A 250 24.60 5.41 -13.88
N VAL A 251 24.35 4.13 -13.60
CA VAL A 251 24.77 3.00 -14.45
C VAL A 251 23.77 2.72 -15.58
N ALA A 252 22.51 3.14 -15.41
CA ALA A 252 21.45 3.02 -16.41
C ALA A 252 21.58 4.06 -17.52
#